data_AF-A0AA87IEN1-F1
#
_entry.id   AF-A0AA87IEN1-F1
#
_cell.length_a   1.000
_cell.length_b   1.000
_cell.length_c   1.000
_cell.angle_alpha   90.00
_cell.angle_beta   90.00
_cell.angle_gamma   90.00
#
_symmetry.space_group_name_H-M   'P 1'
#
loop_
_entity.id
_entity.type
_entity.pdbx_description
1 polymer ?
#
loop_
_entity_poly.entity_id
_entity_poly.type
_entity_poly.pdbx_seq_one_letter_code
_entity_poly.pdbx_strand_id
1 'polypeptide(L)'
;MSFTIGHALAVILLLIVALGISLALLVQQSMNMAMLSQPTAMQTTGGSAGDQTMPSQNTTDEKRTDPQQSEHSDATANPESDTTQSPHMQTDGSDAGASTHGLINLNTATAEELQSIKGIGPVTAQRIIDHRTAIGGYTSVDQLLDVKGIGSKTLETMRGQVTVG
;
A
#
# COMPACT_ATOMS: atom_id res chain seq x y z
N MET A 1 19.22 35.57 -5.59
CA MET A 1 18.19 35.13 -6.56
C MET A 1 16.89 34.98 -5.79
N SER A 2 16.00 35.97 -5.87
CA SER A 2 14.74 35.95 -5.12
C SER A 2 13.76 34.99 -5.78
N PHE A 3 13.54 33.82 -5.18
CA PHE A 3 12.49 32.90 -5.61
C PHE A 3 11.13 33.56 -5.32
N THR A 4 10.54 34.14 -6.36
CA THR A 4 9.16 34.65 -6.29
C THR A 4 8.20 33.47 -6.31
N ILE A 5 7.09 33.62 -5.60
CA ILE A 5 6.00 32.64 -5.54
C ILE A 5 5.56 32.17 -6.95
N GLY A 6 5.62 33.05 -7.96
CA GLY A 6 5.35 32.68 -9.36
C GLY A 6 6.28 31.60 -9.93
N HIS A 7 7.58 31.63 -9.59
CA HIS A 7 8.52 30.60 -10.02
C HIS A 7 8.28 29.27 -9.31
N ALA A 8 7.93 29.31 -8.02
CA ALA A 8 7.59 28.10 -7.26
C ALA A 8 6.37 27.39 -7.86
N LEU A 9 5.32 28.14 -8.22
CA LEU A 9 4.15 27.57 -8.89
C LEU A 9 4.47 27.00 -10.28
N ALA A 10 5.32 27.70 -11.05
CA ALA A 10 5.76 27.20 -12.36
C ALA A 10 6.53 25.87 -12.24
N VAL A 11 7.40 25.73 -11.24
CA VAL A 11 8.13 24.47 -10.97
C VAL A 11 7.16 23.37 -10.53
N ILE A 12 6.21 23.66 -9.64
CA ILE A 12 5.23 22.68 -9.17
C ILE A 12 4.37 22.17 -10.34
N LEU A 13 3.88 23.06 -11.22
CA LEU A 13 3.13 22.67 -12.41
C LEU A 13 3.96 21.79 -13.35
N LEU A 14 5.23 22.13 -13.55
CA LEU A 14 6.15 21.33 -14.38
C LEU A 14 6.35 19.93 -13.78
N LEU A 15 6.51 19.82 -12.46
CA LEU A 15 6.67 18.53 -11.77
C LEU A 15 5.40 17.67 -11.87
N ILE A 16 4.22 18.25 -11.73
CA ILE A 16 2.94 17.53 -11.89
C ILE A 16 2.79 16.96 -13.30
N VAL A 17 3.09 17.78 -14.32
CA VAL A 17 3.05 17.33 -15.73
C VAL A 17 4.06 16.23 -15.98
N ALA A 18 5.30 16.36 -15.46
CA ALA A 18 6.34 15.35 -15.62
C ALA A 18 5.96 14.01 -14.95
N LEU A 19 5.38 14.04 -13.75
CA LEU A 19 4.91 12.85 -13.05
C LEU A 19 3.78 12.15 -13.81
N GLY A 20 2.83 12.90 -14.37
CA GLY A 20 1.74 12.33 -15.18
C GLY A 20 2.25 11.59 -16.43
N ILE A 21 3.21 12.20 -17.15
CA ILE A 21 3.83 11.57 -18.33
C ILE A 21 4.60 10.31 -17.91
N SER A 22 5.37 10.38 -16.82
CA SER A 22 6.13 9.23 -16.31
C SER A 22 5.23 8.05 -15.94
N LEU A 23 4.10 8.31 -15.26
CA LEU A 23 3.13 7.28 -14.88
C LEU A 23 2.44 6.66 -16.11
N ALA A 24 2.12 7.47 -17.12
CA ALA A 24 1.56 6.98 -18.38
C ALA A 24 2.54 6.08 -19.13
N LEU A 25 3.82 6.46 -19.20
CA LEU A 25 4.87 5.64 -19.81
C LEU A 25 5.07 4.32 -19.06
N LEU A 26 5.00 4.33 -17.73
CA LEU A 26 5.11 3.12 -16.90
C LEU A 26 3.98 2.12 -17.20
N VAL A 27 2.73 2.60 -17.30
CA VAL A 27 1.58 1.77 -17.68
C VAL A 27 1.75 1.24 -19.10
N GLN A 28 2.15 2.09 -20.05
CA GLN A 28 2.38 1.69 -21.44
C GLN A 28 3.48 0.62 -21.57
N GLN A 29 4.57 0.74 -20.81
CA GLN A 29 5.66 -0.24 -20.78
C GLN A 29 5.18 -1.60 -20.25
N SER A 30 4.33 -1.62 -19.22
CA SER A 30 3.78 -2.86 -18.67
C SER A 30 2.91 -3.62 -19.68
N MET A 31 2.13 -2.89 -20.50
CA MET A 31 1.26 -3.50 -21.52
C MET A 31 2.06 -3.98 -22.74
N ASN A 32 3.11 -3.26 -23.13
CA ASN A 32 3.94 -3.62 -24.28
C ASN A 32 4.70 -4.94 -24.07
N MET A 33 4.99 -5.33 -22.82
CA MET A 33 5.63 -6.62 -22.50
C MET A 33 4.72 -7.83 -22.72
N ALA A 34 3.39 -7.67 -22.64
CA ALA A 34 2.45 -8.78 -22.82
C ALA A 34 2.38 -9.29 -24.27
N MET A 35 2.82 -8.49 -25.25
CA MET A 35 2.77 -8.86 -26.67
C MET A 35 3.88 -9.85 -27.08
N LEU A 36 4.95 -10.01 -26.28
CA LEU A 36 6.06 -10.94 -26.57
C LEU A 36 5.81 -12.38 -26.08
N SER A 37 4.68 -12.64 -25.40
CA SER A 37 4.31 -13.98 -24.92
C SER A 37 3.36 -14.74 -25.85
N GLN A 38 3.20 -14.32 -27.12
CA GLN A 38 2.51 -15.19 -28.08
C GLN A 38 3.34 -16.46 -28.29
N PRO A 39 2.81 -17.67 -27.98
CA PRO A 39 3.44 -18.89 -28.45
C PRO A 39 3.40 -18.84 -29.97
N THR A 40 4.56 -18.87 -30.61
CA THR A 40 4.67 -19.10 -32.05
C THR A 40 3.91 -20.37 -32.38
N ALA A 41 2.68 -20.22 -32.86
CA ALA A 41 1.93 -21.32 -33.44
C ALA A 41 2.75 -21.81 -34.63
N MET A 42 3.42 -22.95 -34.42
CA MET A 42 4.18 -23.65 -35.44
C MET A 42 3.26 -23.84 -36.64
N GLN A 43 3.66 -23.29 -37.79
CA GLN A 43 2.97 -23.51 -39.04
C GLN A 43 2.97 -25.00 -39.34
N THR A 44 1.76 -25.56 -39.42
CA THR A 44 1.52 -26.86 -40.02
C THR A 44 1.94 -26.78 -41.49
N THR A 45 3.03 -27.45 -41.84
CA THR A 45 3.30 -27.89 -43.21
C THR A 45 2.92 -29.36 -43.25
N GLY A 46 1.89 -29.66 -44.02
CA GLY A 46 1.27 -30.98 -44.09
C GLY A 46 2.13 -32.04 -44.77
N GLY A 47 1.73 -33.30 -44.57
CA GLY A 47 2.14 -34.43 -45.39
C GLY A 47 1.96 -35.79 -44.74
N SER A 48 1.05 -36.59 -45.32
CA SER A 48 1.00 -38.07 -45.35
C SER A 48 0.79 -38.83 -44.03
N ALA A 49 -0.35 -39.52 -43.83
CA ALA A 49 -0.81 -40.77 -44.47
C ALA A 49 -0.29 -42.04 -43.77
N GLY A 50 -1.23 -42.92 -43.41
CA GLY A 50 -1.04 -44.24 -42.77
C GLY A 50 -1.85 -44.32 -41.48
N ASP A 51 -3.08 -44.87 -41.49
CA ASP A 51 -3.34 -46.31 -41.37
C ASP A 51 -2.58 -46.86 -40.13
N GLN A 52 -3.25 -47.14 -39.02
CA GLN A 52 -3.74 -48.50 -38.81
C GLN A 52 -4.79 -48.61 -37.68
N THR A 53 -5.68 -49.52 -37.99
CA THR A 53 -6.83 -50.13 -37.35
C THR A 53 -6.56 -50.91 -36.04
N MET A 54 -7.55 -50.80 -35.12
CA MET A 54 -8.14 -51.87 -34.26
C MET A 54 -7.36 -52.38 -33.01
N PRO A 55 -8.04 -53.10 -32.08
CA PRO A 55 -9.24 -52.78 -31.28
C PRO A 55 -9.00 -53.16 -29.78
N SER A 56 -10.06 -53.42 -29.00
CA SER A 56 -10.10 -54.16 -27.70
C SER A 56 -10.45 -53.29 -26.48
N GLN A 57 -11.72 -53.24 -26.06
CA GLN A 57 -12.36 -54.14 -25.07
C GLN A 57 -11.67 -54.14 -23.70
N ASN A 58 -12.30 -53.54 -22.68
CA ASN A 58 -12.69 -54.29 -21.46
C ASN A 58 -13.58 -53.44 -20.54
N THR A 59 -14.86 -53.76 -20.48
CA THR A 59 -15.68 -53.70 -19.26
C THR A 59 -15.12 -54.68 -18.25
N THR A 60 -15.07 -54.36 -16.95
CA THR A 60 -15.50 -55.22 -15.81
C THR A 60 -14.95 -54.65 -14.50
N ASP A 61 -15.85 -54.58 -13.52
CA ASP A 61 -15.66 -54.46 -12.08
C ASP A 61 -14.31 -54.93 -11.51
N GLU A 62 -13.81 -54.22 -10.50
CA GLU A 62 -13.34 -54.88 -9.27
C GLU A 62 -13.52 -53.95 -8.06
N LYS A 63 -14.41 -54.42 -7.19
CA LYS A 63 -14.66 -54.00 -5.83
C LYS A 63 -13.75 -54.82 -4.91
N ARG A 64 -12.78 -54.20 -4.21
CA ARG A 64 -12.22 -54.72 -2.94
C ARG A 64 -11.36 -53.64 -2.24
N THR A 65 -11.79 -53.12 -1.08
CA THR A 65 -11.26 -53.39 0.30
C THR A 65 -9.73 -53.19 0.37
N ASP A 66 -9.16 -52.24 1.13
CA ASP A 66 -9.24 -52.02 2.58
C ASP A 66 -8.71 -50.61 2.97
N PRO A 67 -9.07 -50.06 4.14
CA PRO A 67 -8.44 -48.88 4.75
C PRO A 67 -7.46 -49.28 5.87
N GLN A 68 -6.18 -48.92 5.74
CA GLN A 68 -5.18 -48.95 6.82
C GLN A 68 -4.00 -48.06 6.41
N GLN A 69 -3.85 -46.84 6.97
CA GLN A 69 -3.28 -46.52 8.28
C GLN A 69 -1.82 -46.98 8.41
N SER A 70 -0.90 -46.03 8.31
CA SER A 70 0.41 -46.10 8.95
C SER A 70 0.90 -44.68 9.25
N GLU A 71 0.81 -44.38 10.55
CA GLU A 71 1.49 -43.30 11.26
C GLU A 71 3.01 -43.43 11.06
N HIS A 72 3.75 -42.33 10.95
CA HIS A 72 5.14 -42.27 11.40
C HIS A 72 5.59 -40.83 11.66
N SER A 73 5.56 -40.48 12.95
CA SER A 73 6.65 -39.88 13.74
C SER A 73 7.28 -38.56 13.28
N ASP A 74 6.96 -37.52 14.06
CA ASP A 74 7.91 -36.69 14.81
C ASP A 74 9.38 -37.14 14.76
N ALA A 75 10.27 -36.28 14.24
CA ALA A 75 11.38 -35.68 15.00
C ALA A 75 12.37 -34.92 14.09
N THR A 76 12.57 -33.64 14.44
CA THR A 76 13.85 -32.91 14.47
C THR A 76 14.54 -32.54 13.16
N ALA A 77 14.41 -31.24 12.80
CA ALA A 77 15.56 -30.41 12.48
C ALA A 77 15.25 -28.93 12.77
N ASN A 78 15.69 -28.45 13.94
CA ASN A 78 15.92 -27.03 14.16
C ASN A 78 16.97 -26.54 13.14
N PRO A 79 16.75 -25.36 12.55
CA PRO A 79 17.65 -24.27 12.87
C PRO A 79 16.86 -23.11 13.47
N GLU A 80 17.15 -22.88 14.75
CA GLU A 80 17.52 -21.59 15.29
C GLU A 80 16.76 -20.38 14.71
N SER A 81 15.73 -19.99 15.46
CA SER A 81 15.16 -18.66 15.45
C SER A 81 16.29 -17.62 15.60
N ASP A 82 16.67 -17.00 14.48
CA ASP A 82 17.51 -15.81 14.49
C ASP A 82 16.73 -14.69 15.16
N THR A 83 17.08 -14.54 16.43
CA THR A 83 16.57 -13.56 17.35
C THR A 83 17.12 -12.22 16.92
N THR A 84 16.19 -11.35 16.53
CA THR A 84 16.13 -9.98 17.02
C THR A 84 17.48 -9.28 17.01
N GLN A 85 17.81 -8.73 15.83
CA GLN A 85 18.74 -7.62 15.75
C GLN A 85 18.39 -6.60 16.84
N SER A 86 19.40 -6.35 17.67
CA SER A 86 19.39 -5.40 18.76
C SER A 86 18.98 -4.00 18.27
N PRO A 87 18.37 -3.21 19.17
CA PRO A 87 17.56 -2.06 18.85
C PRO A 87 18.41 -0.89 18.36
N HIS A 88 18.08 -0.37 17.19
CA HIS A 88 18.45 0.96 16.75
C HIS A 88 17.19 1.83 16.75
N MET A 89 16.84 2.38 17.91
CA MET A 89 16.22 3.69 17.95
C MET A 89 16.89 4.50 19.05
N GLN A 90 17.63 5.50 18.60
CA GLN A 90 18.18 6.58 19.41
C GLN A 90 17.09 7.14 20.32
N THR A 91 17.35 7.03 21.62
CA THR A 91 16.71 7.83 22.66
C THR A 91 17.73 8.87 23.09
N ASP A 92 17.59 10.09 22.58
CA ASP A 92 17.98 11.37 23.17
C ASP A 92 17.59 12.45 22.16
N GLY A 93 16.80 13.49 22.43
CA GLY A 93 16.21 13.97 23.66
C GLY A 93 15.42 15.23 23.30
N SER A 94 14.28 15.38 23.97
CA SER A 94 13.68 16.68 24.35
C SER A 94 13.93 17.89 23.45
N ASP A 95 13.03 18.11 22.50
CA ASP A 95 12.28 19.37 22.58
C ASP A 95 10.90 19.04 23.12
N ALA A 96 10.85 18.86 24.44
CA ALA A 96 9.63 19.05 25.20
C ALA A 96 9.30 20.55 25.14
N GLY A 97 8.90 21.01 23.96
CA GLY A 97 8.20 22.26 23.76
C GLY A 97 6.86 22.12 24.47
N ALA A 98 6.86 22.50 25.76
CA ALA A 98 5.75 22.51 26.68
C ALA A 98 4.39 22.47 25.99
N SER A 99 3.75 21.29 25.96
CA SER A 99 2.32 21.14 25.75
C SER A 99 1.62 21.77 26.95
N THR A 100 1.64 23.10 26.95
CA THR A 100 0.76 23.93 27.76
C THR A 100 -0.63 23.44 27.42
N HIS A 101 -1.22 22.77 28.39
CA HIS A 101 -2.57 22.23 28.37
C HIS A 101 -3.49 23.13 27.51
N GLY A 102 -3.88 22.65 26.33
CA GLY A 102 -4.75 23.44 25.45
C GLY A 102 -4.99 22.86 24.07
N LEU A 103 -3.96 22.73 23.23
CA LEU A 103 -4.15 22.59 21.78
C LEU A 103 -3.13 21.66 21.11
N ILE A 104 -3.61 20.76 20.26
CA ILE A 104 -2.85 19.80 19.45
C ILE A 104 -2.44 20.47 18.13
N ASN A 105 -1.15 20.52 17.81
CA ASN A 105 -0.68 21.11 16.55
C ASN A 105 -0.84 20.13 15.39
N LEU A 106 -1.63 20.48 14.37
CA LEU A 106 -1.90 19.62 13.20
C LEU A 106 -0.66 19.29 12.36
N ASN A 107 0.37 20.14 12.39
CA ASN A 107 1.60 19.96 11.63
C ASN A 107 2.55 18.96 12.28
N THR A 108 2.55 18.86 13.61
CA THR A 108 3.49 18.02 14.36
C THR A 108 2.83 16.85 15.07
N ALA A 109 1.50 16.86 15.21
CA ALA A 109 0.78 15.82 15.92
C ALA A 109 1.00 14.43 15.32
N THR A 110 1.08 13.46 16.23
CA THR A 110 1.08 12.03 15.94
C THR A 110 -0.34 11.51 15.72
N ALA A 111 -0.45 10.29 15.19
CA ALA A 111 -1.74 9.65 15.00
C ALA A 111 -2.48 9.46 16.33
N GLU A 112 -1.77 9.18 17.42
CA GLU A 112 -2.34 8.97 18.75
C GLU A 112 -2.88 10.29 19.35
N GLU A 113 -2.13 11.39 19.21
CA GLU A 113 -2.58 12.72 19.63
C GLU A 113 -3.83 13.15 18.85
N LEU A 114 -3.85 12.94 17.52
CA LEU A 114 -5.04 13.24 16.72
C LEU A 114 -6.26 12.41 17.14
N GLN A 115 -6.06 11.15 17.55
CA GLN A 115 -7.14 10.28 18.04
C GLN A 115 -7.70 10.69 19.41
N SER A 116 -6.94 11.46 20.19
CA SER A 116 -7.45 12.01 21.46
C SER A 116 -8.56 13.07 21.24
N ILE A 117 -8.67 13.59 20.02
CA ILE A 117 -9.66 14.58 19.62
C ILE A 117 -11.03 13.92 19.47
N LYS A 118 -12.03 14.48 20.15
CA LYS A 118 -13.41 14.01 20.04
C LYS A 118 -13.92 14.08 18.58
N GLY A 119 -14.26 12.92 18.03
CA GLY A 119 -14.76 12.78 16.65
C GLY A 119 -13.70 12.42 15.61
N ILE A 120 -12.44 12.25 16.03
CA ILE A 120 -11.35 11.73 15.19
C ILE A 120 -11.07 10.28 15.60
N GLY A 121 -11.29 9.36 14.66
CA GLY A 121 -10.91 7.95 14.81
C GLY A 121 -9.58 7.63 14.11
N PRO A 122 -9.06 6.39 14.24
CA PRO A 122 -7.78 5.98 13.66
C PRO A 122 -7.71 6.22 12.15
N VAL A 123 -8.81 5.97 11.43
CA VAL A 123 -8.89 6.19 9.97
C VAL A 123 -8.79 7.68 9.63
N THR A 124 -9.47 8.54 10.39
CA THR A 124 -9.45 9.99 10.15
C THR A 124 -8.10 10.59 10.53
N ALA A 125 -7.51 10.15 11.65
CA ALA A 125 -6.18 10.57 12.06
C ALA A 125 -5.13 10.25 10.99
N GLN A 126 -5.15 9.03 10.43
CA GLN A 126 -4.24 8.66 9.35
C GLN A 126 -4.42 9.56 8.12
N ARG A 127 -5.67 9.83 7.73
CA ARG A 127 -5.97 10.72 6.62
C ARG A 127 -5.48 12.15 6.83
N ILE A 128 -5.51 12.65 8.06
CA ILE A 128 -4.98 13.99 8.38
C ILE A 128 -3.46 14.02 8.13
N ILE A 129 -2.74 12.96 8.52
CA ILE A 129 -1.30 12.81 8.30
C ILE A 129 -0.97 12.65 6.81
N ASP A 130 -1.73 11.83 6.10
CA ASP A 130 -1.57 11.64 4.66
C ASP A 130 -1.78 12.97 3.92
N HIS A 131 -2.85 13.69 4.29
CA HIS A 131 -3.17 14.99 3.71
C HIS A 131 -2.12 16.05 4.07
N ARG A 132 -1.63 16.09 5.32
CA ARG A 132 -0.50 16.92 5.74
C ARG A 132 0.71 16.72 4.83
N THR A 133 1.03 15.45 4.54
CA THR A 133 2.17 15.08 3.68
C THR A 133 1.93 15.50 2.24
N ALA A 134 0.69 15.40 1.75
CA ALA A 134 0.31 15.78 0.40
C ALA A 134 0.38 17.30 0.16
N ILE A 135 -0.05 18.11 1.14
CA ILE A 135 -0.07 19.58 1.01
C ILE A 135 1.21 20.26 1.56
N GLY A 136 2.06 19.51 2.25
CA GLY A 136 3.29 20.01 2.87
C GLY A 136 3.09 20.70 4.23
N GLY A 137 1.91 20.58 4.85
CA GLY A 137 1.57 21.21 6.12
C GLY A 137 0.27 22.02 6.06
N TYR A 138 -0.45 22.06 7.19
CA TYR A 138 -1.62 22.89 7.38
C TYR A 138 -1.22 24.33 7.71
N THR A 139 -1.83 25.26 6.98
CA THR A 139 -1.71 26.72 7.23
C THR A 139 -2.86 27.27 8.05
N SER A 140 -3.98 26.54 8.09
CA SER A 140 -5.19 26.87 8.85
C SER A 140 -5.92 25.60 9.27
N VAL A 141 -6.70 25.69 10.33
CA VAL A 141 -7.53 24.57 10.82
C VAL A 141 -8.63 24.21 9.81
N ASP A 142 -9.13 25.19 9.04
CA ASP A 142 -10.20 25.00 8.05
C ASP A 142 -9.83 24.06 6.89
N GLN A 143 -8.53 23.92 6.59
CA GLN A 143 -8.03 22.96 5.60
C GLN A 143 -8.30 21.50 5.98
N LEU A 144 -8.69 21.22 7.22
CA LEU A 144 -9.17 19.89 7.61
C LEU A 144 -10.51 19.54 6.92
N LEU A 145 -11.28 20.50 6.39
CA LEU A 145 -12.51 20.23 5.65
C LEU A 145 -12.27 19.50 4.32
N ASP A 146 -11.07 19.63 3.76
CA ASP A 146 -10.66 18.89 2.56
C ASP A 146 -10.35 17.41 2.85
N VAL A 147 -10.18 17.06 4.14
CA VAL A 147 -9.92 15.69 4.56
C VAL A 147 -11.22 14.87 4.58
N LYS A 148 -11.28 13.83 3.75
CA LYS A 148 -12.44 12.96 3.64
C LYS A 148 -12.79 12.31 4.99
N GLY A 149 -13.98 12.63 5.51
CA GLY A 149 -14.46 12.15 6.81
C GLY A 149 -14.43 13.21 7.93
N ILE A 150 -13.89 14.40 7.64
CA ILE A 150 -14.03 15.58 8.49
C ILE A 150 -15.08 16.47 7.85
N GLY A 151 -16.20 16.66 8.56
CA GLY A 151 -17.22 17.62 8.19
C GLY A 151 -17.23 18.82 9.14
N SER A 152 -18.03 19.85 8.81
CA SER A 152 -18.17 21.06 9.62
C SER A 152 -18.49 20.76 11.09
N LYS A 153 -19.30 19.73 11.35
CA LYS A 153 -19.65 19.30 12.72
C LYS A 153 -18.46 18.76 13.52
N THR A 154 -17.62 17.94 12.88
CA THR A 154 -16.41 17.39 13.49
C THR A 154 -15.40 18.51 13.73
N LEU A 155 -15.20 19.36 12.73
CA LEU A 155 -14.33 20.53 12.81
C LEU A 155 -14.71 21.45 13.97
N GLU A 156 -15.98 21.81 14.09
CA GLU A 156 -16.47 22.68 15.17
C GLU A 156 -16.23 22.07 16.56
N THR A 157 -16.35 20.75 16.69
CA THR A 157 -16.07 20.03 17.94
C THR A 157 -14.59 20.06 18.33
N MET A 158 -13.70 20.00 17.33
CA MET A 158 -12.24 19.95 17.57
C MET A 158 -11.53 21.28 17.46
N ARG A 159 -12.17 22.34 16.93
CA ARG A 159 -11.55 23.65 16.71
C ARG A 159 -10.95 24.26 17.98
N GLY A 160 -11.52 23.94 19.15
CA GLY A 160 -11.00 24.37 20.46
C GLY A 160 -9.90 23.47 21.04
N GLN A 161 -9.50 22.42 20.32
CA GLN A 161 -8.50 21.42 20.73
C GLN A 161 -7.32 21.34 19.75
N VAL A 162 -7.36 22.06 18.63
CA VAL A 162 -6.33 22.00 17.59
C VAL A 162 -5.80 23.38 17.22
N THR A 163 -4.54 23.43 16.81
CA THR A 163 -3.87 24.64 16.34
C THR A 163 -2.99 24.32 15.12
N VAL A 164 -2.53 25.36 14.44
CA VAL A 164 -1.50 25.31 13.40
C VAL A 164 -0.32 26.15 13.87
N GLY A 165 0.90 25.63 13.70
CA GLY A 165 2.14 26.29 14.11
C GLY A 165 3.30 25.83 13.26
#